data_AF-A0A6S7J7X8-F1
#
_entry.id   AF-A0A6S7J7X8-F1
#
_cell.length_a   1.000
_cell.length_b   1.000
_cell.length_c   1.000
_cell.angle_alpha   90.00
_cell.angle_beta   90.00
_cell.angle_gamma   90.00
#
_symmetry.space_group_name_H-M   'P 1'
#
loop_
_entity.id
_entity.type
_entity.pdbx_description
1 polymer ?
#
loop_
_entity_poly.entity_id
_entity_poly.type
_entity_poly.pdbx_seq_one_letter_code
_entity_poly.pdbx_strand_id
1 'polypeptide(L)'
;METFPCPTCRSEFTLRSNQDVAELPSNYFIKNMLEIMAIQQKAKASTACSRCQDPAINHCASCEIFMCKKCSESHDSWIAIMKLSHNVLSVQELSNPESQVKMRRKLYCAKHEDKILEYYCETCKELCCIDCVVLNHQKPNHSCVAMRKITEKQRETLQSSCTTLDEKLAEGKEVLNNICEVMKSLEKNAKTAKDQIKQQKENILKIVAEKLDRKAEKMNEEVDKVYGELHSELSKQHDEMKGYLDKVQASVSLPRNLLKRGSIEEMLSSQKLIDEKIEKLSNQQPENLVAVNDDSIQYVPDDIGNINVDEIVDKLGHVEGSVSAMCNLKKSSSILKGEIAFVKQLQKWLGEKCKWNLCYRASRDGWRANDFHKHCDNKGPTVVLVKANDCIFGGYTDQNWDSGM
;
A
#
# COMPACT_ATOMS: atom_id res chain seq x y z
N MET A 1 35.62 -19.32 -22.31
CA MET A 1 34.17 -19.17 -22.52
C MET A 1 33.74 -17.98 -21.68
N GLU A 2 33.31 -16.91 -22.32
CA GLU A 2 32.78 -15.73 -21.66
C GLU A 2 31.25 -15.79 -21.67
N THR A 3 30.64 -15.45 -20.54
CA THR A 3 29.19 -15.42 -20.33
C THR A 3 28.68 -13.99 -20.39
N PHE A 4 27.61 -13.77 -21.16
CA PHE A 4 27.00 -12.47 -21.37
C PHE A 4 25.51 -12.50 -20.99
N PRO A 5 24.98 -11.46 -20.35
CA PRO A 5 23.55 -11.36 -20.08
C PRO A 5 22.78 -10.81 -21.29
N CYS A 6 21.64 -11.41 -21.62
CA CYS A 6 20.71 -10.83 -22.59
C CYS A 6 20.16 -9.49 -22.07
N PRO A 7 20.18 -8.40 -22.86
CA PRO A 7 19.73 -7.08 -22.39
C PRO A 7 18.23 -7.02 -22.04
N THR A 8 17.42 -7.92 -22.63
CA THR A 8 15.96 -7.92 -22.46
C THR A 8 15.52 -8.82 -21.31
N CYS A 9 15.94 -10.09 -21.32
CA CYS A 9 15.51 -11.08 -20.33
C CYS A 9 16.56 -11.42 -19.27
N ARG A 10 17.79 -10.88 -19.40
CA ARG A 10 18.94 -11.13 -18.52
C ARG A 10 19.38 -12.59 -18.42
N SER A 11 18.80 -13.48 -19.22
CA SER A 11 19.30 -14.85 -19.39
C SER A 11 20.75 -14.82 -19.87
N GLU A 12 21.61 -15.60 -19.23
CA GLU A 12 23.02 -15.71 -19.60
C GLU A 12 23.18 -16.58 -20.85
N PHE A 13 24.11 -16.19 -21.73
CA PHE A 13 24.52 -16.96 -22.90
C PHE A 13 26.05 -16.96 -23.03
N THR A 14 26.61 -18.01 -23.62
CA THR A 14 28.07 -18.19 -23.76
C THR A 14 28.53 -18.01 -25.20
N LEU A 15 29.61 -17.25 -25.40
CA LEU A 15 30.36 -17.26 -26.66
C LEU A 15 31.61 -18.15 -26.52
N ARG A 16 31.90 -18.95 -27.55
CA ARG A 16 33.15 -19.72 -27.61
C ARG A 16 34.30 -18.74 -27.80
N SER A 17 35.46 -19.03 -27.20
CA SER A 17 36.61 -18.10 -27.15
C SER A 17 37.18 -17.65 -28.51
N ASN A 18 36.80 -18.30 -29.61
CA ASN A 18 37.23 -17.97 -30.97
C ASN A 18 36.04 -17.64 -31.92
N GLN A 19 34.83 -17.45 -31.39
CA GLN A 19 33.63 -17.19 -32.20
C GLN A 19 33.36 -15.67 -32.25
N ASP A 20 33.49 -15.06 -33.43
CA ASP A 20 33.10 -13.65 -33.64
C ASP A 20 31.58 -13.50 -33.45
N VAL A 21 31.12 -12.32 -33.00
CA VAL A 21 29.69 -11.95 -33.00
C VAL A 21 29.08 -12.10 -34.40
N ALA A 22 29.87 -11.90 -35.45
CA ALA A 22 29.48 -12.14 -36.84
C ALA A 22 29.14 -13.62 -37.15
N GLU A 23 29.60 -14.56 -36.32
CA GLU A 23 29.32 -16.00 -36.45
C GLU A 23 28.08 -16.43 -35.66
N LEU A 24 27.36 -15.50 -35.02
CA LEU A 24 26.06 -15.79 -34.43
C LEU A 24 25.00 -16.06 -35.52
N PRO A 25 24.06 -16.99 -35.29
CA PRO A 25 23.01 -17.27 -36.27
C PRO A 25 22.22 -16.01 -36.62
N SER A 26 22.24 -15.63 -37.90
CA SER A 26 21.44 -14.52 -38.39
C SER A 26 19.94 -14.81 -38.23
N ASN A 27 19.16 -13.82 -37.79
CA ASN A 27 17.71 -13.95 -37.76
C ASN A 27 17.14 -13.77 -39.18
N TYR A 28 17.03 -14.88 -39.92
CA TYR A 28 16.53 -14.88 -41.30
C TYR A 28 15.09 -14.40 -41.43
N PHE A 29 14.27 -14.54 -40.38
CA PHE A 29 12.91 -13.99 -40.37
C PHE A 29 12.94 -12.46 -40.42
N ILE A 30 13.75 -11.83 -39.56
CA ILE A 30 13.93 -10.37 -39.54
C ILE A 30 14.55 -9.89 -40.85
N LYS A 31 15.60 -10.57 -41.35
CA LYS A 31 16.24 -10.19 -42.61
C LYS A 31 15.26 -10.19 -43.80
N ASN A 32 14.46 -11.26 -43.94
CA ASN A 32 13.42 -11.31 -44.97
C ASN A 32 12.36 -10.23 -44.75
N MET A 33 11.97 -9.94 -43.51
CA MET A 33 11.01 -8.88 -43.20
C MET A 33 11.53 -7.51 -43.64
N LEU A 34 12.79 -7.19 -43.36
CA LEU A 34 13.42 -5.92 -43.78
C LEU A 34 13.47 -5.78 -45.31
N GLU A 35 13.80 -6.86 -46.03
CA GLU A 35 13.81 -6.87 -47.49
C GLU A 35 12.40 -6.64 -48.07
N ILE A 36 11.38 -7.30 -47.51
CA ILE A 36 9.98 -7.12 -47.92
C ILE A 36 9.51 -5.69 -47.63
N MET A 37 9.86 -5.12 -46.46
CA MET A 37 9.54 -3.73 -46.11
C MET A 37 10.18 -2.74 -47.08
N ALA A 38 11.41 -2.98 -47.52
CA ALA A 38 12.08 -2.13 -48.52
C ALA A 38 11.34 -2.17 -49.89
N ILE A 39 10.85 -3.34 -50.30
CA ILE A 39 10.06 -3.49 -51.53
C ILE A 39 8.71 -2.77 -51.39
N GLN A 40 8.03 -2.90 -50.25
CA GLN A 40 6.77 -2.19 -49.97
C GLN A 40 6.95 -0.67 -49.94
N GLN A 41 8.03 -0.18 -49.34
CA GLN A 41 8.34 1.24 -49.28
C GLN A 41 8.59 1.80 -50.68
N LYS A 42 9.35 1.07 -51.52
CA LYS A 42 9.53 1.42 -52.94
C LYS A 42 8.18 1.49 -53.66
N ALA A 43 7.33 0.48 -53.51
CA ALA A 43 6.01 0.43 -54.14
C ALA A 43 5.09 1.61 -53.74
N LYS A 44 5.14 2.06 -52.47
CA LYS A 44 4.37 3.21 -51.97
C LYS A 44 4.89 4.56 -52.48
N ALA A 45 6.17 4.67 -52.81
CA ALA A 45 6.81 5.91 -53.24
C ALA A 45 6.61 6.25 -54.74
N SER A 46 5.67 5.57 -55.42
CA SER A 46 5.42 5.60 -56.88
C SER A 46 6.49 4.85 -57.70
N THR A 47 6.21 3.59 -58.02
CA THR A 47 7.09 2.73 -58.82
C THR A 47 6.80 2.84 -60.31
N ALA A 48 7.83 3.23 -61.07
CA ALA A 48 7.86 3.12 -62.51
C ALA A 48 8.21 1.69 -62.96
N CYS A 49 7.68 1.26 -64.10
CA CYS A 49 8.02 0.00 -64.74
C CYS A 49 9.52 -0.01 -65.06
N SER A 50 10.24 -1.05 -64.63
CA SER A 50 11.69 -1.15 -64.80
C SER A 50 12.15 -1.12 -66.27
N ARG A 51 11.24 -1.34 -67.23
CA ARG A 51 11.54 -1.39 -68.66
C ARG A 51 11.07 -0.18 -69.45
N CYS A 52 9.85 0.32 -69.21
CA CYS A 52 9.22 1.38 -69.99
C CYS A 52 8.84 2.64 -69.18
N GLN A 53 9.13 2.65 -67.88
CA GLN A 53 8.81 3.72 -66.93
C GLN A 53 7.32 4.08 -66.71
N ASP A 54 6.39 3.44 -67.41
CA ASP A 54 4.95 3.52 -67.10
C ASP A 54 4.64 3.11 -65.65
N PRO A 55 3.53 3.56 -65.04
CA PRO A 55 3.14 3.14 -63.69
C PRO A 55 3.12 1.61 -63.53
N ALA A 56 3.93 1.11 -62.60
CA ALA A 56 4.00 -0.31 -62.32
C ALA A 56 2.82 -0.76 -61.46
N ILE A 57 2.24 -1.90 -61.81
CA ILE A 57 1.13 -2.50 -61.06
C ILE A 57 1.47 -3.87 -60.48
N ASN A 58 2.56 -4.50 -60.98
CA ASN A 58 3.03 -5.80 -60.56
C ASN A 58 4.51 -5.75 -60.16
N HIS A 59 4.92 -6.63 -59.27
CA HIS A 59 6.29 -6.88 -58.86
C HIS A 59 6.59 -8.37 -59.00
N CYS A 60 7.70 -8.69 -59.66
CA CYS A 60 8.21 -10.06 -59.70
C CYS A 60 9.30 -10.23 -58.64
N ALA A 61 9.02 -11.00 -57.58
CA ALA A 61 9.98 -11.25 -56.50
C ALA A 61 11.18 -12.09 -56.96
N SER A 62 11.00 -12.90 -58.01
CA SER A 62 12.08 -13.73 -58.60
C SER A 62 13.07 -12.91 -59.43
N CYS A 63 12.58 -11.88 -60.14
CA CYS A 63 13.40 -10.99 -60.97
C CYS A 63 13.79 -9.68 -60.26
N GLU A 64 13.17 -9.40 -59.11
CA GLU A 64 13.33 -8.16 -58.32
C GLU A 64 12.97 -6.88 -59.10
N ILE A 65 12.02 -6.96 -60.04
CA ILE A 65 11.60 -5.85 -60.90
C ILE A 65 10.14 -5.46 -60.72
N PHE A 66 9.81 -4.21 -61.04
CA PHE A 66 8.45 -3.67 -61.10
C PHE A 66 7.99 -3.55 -62.56
N MET A 67 6.75 -3.92 -62.85
CA MET A 67 6.23 -4.02 -64.21
C MET A 67 4.84 -3.37 -64.33
N CYS A 68 4.63 -2.62 -65.43
CA CYS A 68 3.28 -2.25 -65.86
C CYS A 68 2.55 -3.47 -66.43
N LYS A 69 1.24 -3.35 -66.68
CA LYS A 69 0.40 -4.44 -67.18
C LYS A 69 0.99 -5.15 -68.41
N LYS A 70 1.35 -4.39 -69.44
CA LYS A 70 1.89 -4.90 -70.71
C LYS A 70 3.22 -5.64 -70.52
N CYS A 71 4.10 -5.09 -69.69
CA CYS A 71 5.41 -5.70 -69.39
C CYS A 71 5.26 -6.98 -68.57
N SER A 72 4.28 -7.03 -67.65
CA SER A 72 3.96 -8.24 -66.88
C SER A 72 3.44 -9.36 -67.78
N GLU A 73 2.48 -9.07 -68.67
CA GLU A 73 1.92 -10.06 -69.61
C GLU A 73 3.01 -10.64 -70.54
N SER A 74 3.92 -9.78 -70.99
CA SER A 74 5.07 -10.20 -71.80
C SER A 74 6.06 -11.04 -71.00
N HIS A 75 6.32 -10.68 -69.75
CA HIS A 75 7.15 -11.47 -68.83
C HIS A 75 6.55 -12.85 -68.58
N ASP A 76 5.26 -12.93 -68.27
CA ASP A 76 4.59 -14.20 -67.96
C ASP A 76 4.58 -15.14 -69.17
N SER A 77 4.37 -14.59 -70.37
CA SER A 77 4.48 -15.35 -71.62
C SER A 77 5.88 -15.92 -71.83
N TRP A 78 6.94 -15.14 -71.56
CA TRP A 78 8.33 -15.59 -71.67
C TRP A 78 8.67 -16.68 -70.64
N ILE A 79 8.22 -16.50 -69.40
CA ILE A 79 8.42 -17.47 -68.32
C ILE A 79 7.72 -18.80 -68.62
N ALA A 80 6.51 -18.75 -69.18
CA ALA A 80 5.78 -19.94 -69.60
C ALA A 80 6.51 -20.72 -70.71
N ILE A 81 7.09 -20.02 -71.69
CA ILE A 81 7.90 -20.64 -72.77
C ILE A 81 9.13 -21.33 -72.19
N MET A 82 9.79 -20.69 -71.23
CA MET A 82 11.00 -21.21 -70.58
C MET A 82 10.72 -22.27 -69.49
N LYS A 83 9.44 -22.60 -69.24
CA LYS A 83 9.01 -23.50 -68.16
C LYS A 83 9.57 -23.11 -66.78
N LEU A 84 9.75 -21.81 -66.55
CA LEU A 84 10.18 -21.26 -65.27
C LEU A 84 8.95 -20.91 -64.42
N SER A 85 9.14 -20.79 -63.11
CA SER A 85 8.08 -20.37 -62.19
C SER A 85 8.58 -19.20 -61.35
N HIS A 86 7.97 -18.03 -61.57
CA HIS A 86 8.29 -16.79 -60.88
C HIS A 86 7.13 -16.35 -59.98
N ASN A 87 7.46 -15.76 -58.83
CA ASN A 87 6.45 -15.21 -57.92
C ASN A 87 6.15 -13.76 -58.33
N VAL A 88 5.07 -13.56 -59.07
CA VAL A 88 4.56 -12.25 -59.46
C VAL A 88 3.40 -11.88 -58.55
N LEU A 89 3.44 -10.67 -57.99
CA LEU A 89 2.43 -10.12 -57.09
C LEU A 89 2.02 -8.73 -57.56
N SER A 90 0.76 -8.37 -57.44
CA SER A 90 0.33 -6.99 -57.62
C SER A 90 0.86 -6.10 -56.49
N VAL A 91 1.00 -4.81 -56.76
CA VAL A 91 1.42 -3.81 -55.76
C VAL A 91 0.49 -3.78 -54.55
N GLN A 92 -0.80 -4.10 -54.72
CA GLN A 92 -1.78 -4.21 -53.64
C GLN A 92 -1.53 -5.45 -52.76
N GLU A 93 -1.21 -6.59 -53.38
CA GLU A 93 -0.91 -7.84 -52.68
C GLU A 93 0.40 -7.77 -51.88
N LEU A 94 1.33 -6.87 -52.21
CA LEU A 94 2.58 -6.70 -51.46
C LEU A 94 2.34 -6.38 -49.97
N SER A 95 1.20 -5.75 -49.64
CA SER A 95 0.87 -5.41 -48.25
C SER A 95 0.23 -6.56 -47.46
N ASN A 96 -0.22 -7.64 -48.12
CA ASN A 96 -0.86 -8.78 -47.46
C ASN A 96 0.18 -9.76 -46.88
N PRO A 97 0.18 -10.06 -45.56
CA PRO A 97 1.09 -11.02 -44.95
C PRO A 97 1.10 -12.42 -45.58
N GLU A 98 -0.03 -12.90 -46.09
CA GLU A 98 -0.12 -14.22 -46.74
C GLU A 98 0.63 -14.23 -48.08
N SER A 99 0.47 -13.16 -48.86
CA SER A 99 1.14 -12.99 -50.15
C SER A 99 2.64 -12.76 -50.01
N GLN A 100 3.09 -12.14 -48.91
CA GLN A 100 4.50 -11.91 -48.60
C GLN A 100 5.32 -13.20 -48.46
N VAL A 101 4.69 -14.34 -48.14
CA VAL A 101 5.39 -15.63 -48.08
C VAL A 101 5.99 -16.00 -49.44
N LYS A 102 5.33 -15.62 -50.54
CA LYS A 102 5.80 -15.83 -51.92
C LYS A 102 6.99 -14.94 -52.29
N MET A 103 7.26 -13.90 -51.50
CA MET A 103 8.40 -12.98 -51.69
C MET A 103 9.64 -13.42 -50.92
N ARG A 104 9.52 -14.37 -49.99
CA ARG A 104 10.65 -14.78 -49.13
C ARG A 104 11.70 -15.49 -49.98
N ARG A 105 12.96 -15.02 -49.86
CA ARG A 105 14.09 -15.62 -50.56
C ARG A 105 14.34 -17.04 -50.06
N LYS A 106 14.81 -17.90 -50.97
CA LYS A 106 15.35 -19.20 -50.59
C LYS A 106 16.59 -18.99 -49.72
N LEU A 107 16.73 -19.81 -48.68
CA LEU A 107 17.89 -19.74 -47.80
C LEU A 107 19.06 -20.50 -48.42
N TYR A 108 20.23 -19.88 -48.44
CA TYR A 108 21.46 -20.49 -48.97
C TYR A 108 22.37 -20.95 -47.82
N CYS A 109 23.17 -21.97 -48.09
CA CYS A 109 24.08 -22.55 -47.12
C CYS A 109 25.29 -21.62 -46.88
N ALA A 110 25.59 -21.34 -45.61
CA ALA A 110 26.75 -20.54 -45.25
C ALA A 110 28.11 -21.22 -45.55
N LYS A 111 28.14 -22.55 -45.66
CA LYS A 111 29.35 -23.34 -45.96
C LYS A 111 29.53 -23.61 -47.46
N HIS A 112 28.44 -23.56 -48.22
CA HIS A 112 28.43 -23.87 -49.64
C HIS A 112 27.66 -22.75 -50.36
N GLU A 113 28.40 -21.71 -50.73
CA GLU A 113 27.90 -20.59 -51.51
C GLU A 113 27.22 -21.14 -52.78
N ASP A 114 26.05 -20.60 -53.14
CA ASP A 114 25.14 -21.06 -54.20
C ASP A 114 24.31 -22.33 -53.95
N LYS A 115 24.42 -22.98 -52.79
CA LYS A 115 23.56 -24.14 -52.46
C LYS A 115 22.38 -23.76 -51.60
N ILE A 116 21.18 -24.14 -52.05
CA ILE A 116 19.93 -23.91 -51.31
C ILE A 116 19.79 -24.91 -50.16
N LEU A 117 19.32 -24.44 -49.01
CA LEU A 117 18.92 -25.26 -47.87
C LEU A 117 17.54 -25.88 -48.14
N GLU A 118 17.50 -27.20 -48.38
CA GLU A 118 16.27 -27.94 -48.67
C GLU A 118 16.01 -29.13 -47.72
N TYR A 119 16.98 -29.43 -46.85
CA TYR A 119 16.94 -30.53 -45.90
C TYR A 119 17.04 -30.01 -44.47
N TYR A 120 16.58 -30.81 -43.51
CA TYR A 120 16.70 -30.57 -42.08
C TYR A 120 17.29 -31.80 -41.41
N CYS A 121 18.33 -31.60 -40.60
CA CYS A 121 18.89 -32.64 -39.76
C CYS A 121 18.17 -32.64 -38.41
N GLU A 122 17.37 -33.68 -38.11
CA GLU A 122 16.66 -33.79 -36.84
C GLU A 122 17.61 -34.01 -35.65
N THR A 123 18.75 -34.66 -35.89
CA THR A 123 19.77 -34.92 -34.86
C THR A 123 20.48 -33.63 -34.43
N CYS A 124 20.88 -32.79 -35.38
CA CYS A 124 21.58 -31.52 -35.11
C CYS A 124 20.63 -30.33 -34.93
N LYS A 125 19.35 -30.48 -35.30
CA LYS A 125 18.32 -29.44 -35.33
C LYS A 125 18.67 -28.24 -36.21
N GLU A 126 19.30 -28.48 -37.37
CA GLU A 126 19.76 -27.44 -38.28
C GLU A 126 19.36 -27.69 -39.75
N LEU A 127 19.30 -26.61 -40.54
CA LEU A 127 19.03 -26.66 -41.97
C LEU A 127 20.29 -27.05 -42.76
N CYS A 128 20.13 -27.92 -43.76
CA CYS A 128 21.21 -28.49 -44.54
C CYS A 128 20.95 -28.33 -46.06
N CYS A 129 22.00 -28.04 -46.83
CA CYS A 129 21.99 -28.27 -48.28
C CYS A 129 22.38 -29.73 -48.58
N ILE A 130 22.26 -30.15 -49.84
CA ILE A 130 22.61 -31.52 -50.24
C ILE A 130 24.07 -31.88 -49.91
N ASP A 131 25.01 -30.94 -50.09
CA ASP A 131 26.43 -31.17 -49.80
C ASP A 131 26.67 -31.30 -48.29
N CYS A 132 25.94 -30.56 -47.45
CA CYS A 132 25.98 -30.76 -45.99
C CYS A 132 25.50 -32.15 -45.58
N VAL A 133 24.41 -32.63 -46.18
CA VAL A 133 23.86 -33.97 -45.92
C VAL A 133 24.89 -35.04 -46.31
N VAL A 134 25.54 -34.88 -47.46
CA VAL A 134 26.52 -35.85 -47.96
C VAL A 134 27.85 -35.78 -47.23
N LEU A 135 28.34 -34.61 -46.81
CA LEU A 135 29.69 -34.49 -46.26
C LEU A 135 29.74 -34.53 -44.74
N ASN A 136 28.73 -33.98 -44.06
CA ASN A 136 28.77 -33.74 -42.61
C ASN A 136 27.64 -34.43 -41.84
N HIS A 137 26.50 -34.71 -42.49
CA HIS A 137 25.33 -35.33 -41.84
C HIS A 137 24.95 -36.66 -42.48
N GLN A 138 25.94 -37.54 -42.63
CA GLN A 138 25.74 -38.86 -43.21
C GLN A 138 24.99 -39.80 -42.26
N LYS A 139 24.23 -40.73 -42.86
CA LYS A 139 23.72 -41.91 -42.13
C LYS A 139 24.90 -42.83 -41.76
N PRO A 140 24.81 -43.55 -40.62
CA PRO A 140 23.66 -43.68 -39.72
C PRO A 140 23.58 -42.60 -38.63
N ASN A 141 24.62 -41.78 -38.45
CA ASN A 141 24.75 -40.89 -37.28
C ASN A 141 23.76 -39.72 -37.28
N HIS A 142 23.30 -39.28 -38.45
CA HIS A 142 22.38 -38.15 -38.59
C HIS A 142 21.11 -38.53 -39.34
N SER A 143 19.95 -38.09 -38.82
CA SER A 143 18.66 -38.18 -39.51
C SER A 143 18.41 -36.90 -40.31
N CYS A 144 18.57 -36.96 -41.63
CA CYS A 144 18.26 -35.85 -42.53
C CYS A 144 16.99 -36.13 -43.32
N VAL A 145 16.05 -35.18 -43.27
CA VAL A 145 14.74 -35.26 -43.92
C VAL A 145 14.50 -34.02 -44.78
N ALA A 146 13.78 -34.18 -45.88
CA ALA A 146 13.44 -33.06 -46.75
C ALA A 146 12.48 -32.12 -46.02
N MET A 147 12.70 -30.79 -46.08
CA MET A 147 11.92 -29.80 -45.33
C MET A 147 10.41 -29.97 -45.52
N ARG A 148 9.97 -30.25 -46.75
CA ARG A 148 8.54 -30.43 -47.10
C ARG A 148 7.83 -31.51 -46.25
N LYS A 149 8.57 -32.50 -45.74
CA LYS A 149 8.00 -33.58 -44.91
C LYS A 149 7.83 -33.21 -43.43
N ILE A 150 8.56 -32.20 -42.96
CA ILE A 150 8.55 -31.81 -41.54
C ILE A 150 7.88 -30.46 -41.26
N THR A 151 7.61 -29.66 -42.30
CA THR A 151 7.03 -28.32 -42.16
C THR A 151 5.76 -28.34 -41.31
N GLU A 152 4.89 -29.33 -41.51
CA GLU A 152 3.62 -29.42 -40.77
C GLU A 152 3.85 -29.78 -39.30
N LYS A 153 4.64 -30.81 -39.03
CA LYS A 153 5.02 -31.21 -37.66
C LYS A 153 5.69 -30.06 -36.89
N GLN A 154 6.55 -29.28 -37.56
CA GLN A 154 7.22 -28.14 -36.94
C GLN A 154 6.23 -26.98 -36.67
N ARG A 155 5.24 -26.78 -37.54
CA ARG A 155 4.15 -25.82 -37.33
C ARG A 155 3.32 -26.21 -36.10
N GLU A 156 2.92 -27.47 -35.99
CA GLU A 156 2.18 -27.99 -34.83
C GLU A 156 2.96 -27.81 -33.53
N THR A 157 4.27 -28.09 -33.54
CA THR A 157 5.14 -27.94 -32.36
C THR A 157 5.25 -26.48 -31.92
N LEU A 158 5.43 -25.55 -32.87
CA LEU A 158 5.45 -24.12 -32.59
C LEU A 158 4.08 -23.63 -32.08
N GLN A 159 2.99 -24.10 -32.67
CA GLN A 159 1.64 -23.76 -32.23
C GLN A 159 1.40 -24.20 -30.79
N SER A 160 1.78 -25.43 -30.43
CA SER A 160 1.71 -25.93 -29.06
C SER A 160 2.55 -25.09 -28.09
N SER A 161 3.77 -24.71 -28.50
CA SER A 161 4.64 -23.85 -27.67
C SER A 161 4.02 -22.47 -27.44
N CYS A 162 3.41 -21.87 -28.46
CA CYS A 162 2.68 -20.61 -28.33
C CYS A 162 1.52 -20.75 -27.35
N THR A 163 0.72 -21.81 -27.46
CA THR A 163 -0.41 -22.06 -26.54
C THR A 163 0.07 -22.16 -25.09
N THR A 164 1.16 -22.90 -24.80
CA THR A 164 1.73 -22.97 -23.46
C THR A 164 2.22 -21.61 -22.94
N LEU A 165 2.82 -20.80 -23.81
CA LEU A 165 3.26 -19.44 -23.44
C LEU A 165 2.07 -18.51 -23.17
N ASP A 166 1.01 -18.62 -23.96
CA ASP A 166 -0.23 -17.84 -23.79
C ASP A 166 -0.94 -18.20 -22.47
N GLU A 167 -0.98 -19.49 -22.11
CA GLU A 167 -1.48 -19.96 -20.81
C GLU A 167 -0.67 -19.36 -19.66
N LYS A 168 0.67 -19.41 -19.73
CA LYS A 168 1.54 -18.82 -18.70
C LYS A 168 1.40 -17.30 -18.59
N LEU A 169 1.20 -16.62 -19.72
CA LEU A 169 0.89 -15.20 -19.73
C LEU A 169 -0.46 -14.90 -19.08
N ALA A 170 -1.48 -15.73 -19.29
CA ALA A 170 -2.78 -15.59 -18.66
C ALA A 170 -2.69 -15.81 -17.13
N GLU A 171 -2.07 -16.91 -16.70
CA GLU A 171 -1.81 -17.21 -15.28
C GLU A 171 -1.08 -16.05 -14.59
N GLY A 172 -0.01 -15.54 -15.21
CA GLY A 172 0.77 -14.43 -14.66
C GLY A 172 -0.04 -13.14 -14.52
N LYS A 173 -0.89 -12.82 -15.52
CA LYS A 173 -1.78 -11.65 -15.46
C LYS A 173 -2.83 -11.79 -14.36
N GLU A 174 -3.40 -12.98 -14.19
CA GLU A 174 -4.38 -13.25 -13.14
C GLU A 174 -3.78 -13.07 -11.74
N VAL A 175 -2.60 -13.65 -11.50
CA VAL A 175 -1.87 -13.49 -10.23
C VAL A 175 -1.57 -12.02 -9.96
N LEU A 176 -1.12 -11.26 -10.97
CA LEU A 176 -0.87 -9.82 -10.82
C LEU A 176 -2.15 -9.05 -10.48
N ASN A 177 -3.29 -9.38 -11.09
CA ASN A 177 -4.56 -8.74 -10.75
C ASN A 177 -4.96 -9.04 -9.30
N ASN A 178 -4.86 -10.30 -8.87
CA ASN A 178 -5.16 -10.71 -7.50
C ASN A 178 -4.25 -9.98 -6.48
N ILE A 179 -2.95 -9.85 -6.76
CA ILE A 179 -2.03 -9.08 -5.92
C ILE A 179 -2.45 -7.61 -5.84
N CYS A 180 -2.79 -6.98 -6.97
CA CYS A 180 -3.27 -5.61 -7.00
C CYS A 180 -4.54 -5.41 -6.17
N GLU A 181 -5.49 -6.35 -6.22
CA GLU A 181 -6.71 -6.30 -5.41
C GLU A 181 -6.42 -6.43 -3.91
N VAL A 182 -5.54 -7.36 -3.52
CA VAL A 182 -5.09 -7.51 -2.13
C VAL A 182 -4.40 -6.24 -1.64
N MET A 183 -3.56 -5.60 -2.47
CA MET A 183 -2.89 -4.34 -2.11
C MET A 183 -3.91 -3.21 -1.86
N LYS A 184 -4.91 -3.06 -2.73
CA LYS A 184 -5.99 -2.07 -2.55
C LYS A 184 -6.81 -2.33 -1.28
N SER A 185 -7.14 -3.60 -1.03
CA SER A 185 -7.87 -4.01 0.17
C SER A 185 -7.08 -3.71 1.44
N LEU A 186 -5.77 -4.00 1.44
CA LEU A 186 -4.88 -3.72 2.56
C LEU A 186 -4.79 -2.21 2.85
N GLU A 187 -4.68 -1.37 1.81
CA GLU A 187 -4.67 0.09 1.95
C GLU A 187 -5.98 0.59 2.56
N LYS A 188 -7.13 0.10 2.06
CA LYS A 188 -8.45 0.44 2.60
C LYS A 188 -8.57 0.04 4.07
N ASN A 189 -8.17 -1.18 4.42
CA ASN A 189 -8.22 -1.66 5.80
C ASN A 189 -7.34 -0.81 6.73
N ALA A 190 -6.13 -0.43 6.29
CA ALA A 190 -5.25 0.44 7.05
C ALA A 190 -5.86 1.83 7.27
N LYS A 191 -6.54 2.38 6.25
CA LYS A 191 -7.24 3.66 6.36
C LYS A 191 -8.42 3.56 7.34
N THR A 192 -9.27 2.54 7.20
CA THR A 192 -10.41 2.31 8.10
C THR A 192 -9.96 2.14 9.54
N ALA A 193 -8.89 1.39 9.80
CA ALA A 193 -8.35 1.24 11.17
C ALA A 193 -7.90 2.58 11.76
N LYS A 194 -7.24 3.44 10.97
CA LYS A 194 -6.85 4.79 11.42
C LYS A 194 -8.07 5.68 11.72
N ASP A 195 -9.09 5.61 10.87
CA ASP A 195 -10.33 6.37 11.06
C ASP A 195 -11.06 5.91 12.33
N GLN A 196 -11.10 4.60 12.61
CA GLN A 196 -11.66 4.03 13.84
C GLN A 196 -10.90 4.48 15.09
N ILE A 197 -9.56 4.52 15.06
CA ILE A 197 -8.75 5.04 16.18
C ILE A 197 -9.11 6.51 16.44
N LYS A 198 -9.23 7.32 15.39
CA LYS A 198 -9.61 8.73 15.51
C LYS A 198 -11.00 8.87 16.13
N GLN A 199 -11.96 8.09 15.66
CA GLN A 199 -13.34 8.09 16.18
C GLN A 199 -13.38 7.66 17.64
N GLN A 200 -12.64 6.62 18.03
CA GLN A 200 -12.58 6.16 19.41
C GLN A 200 -12.00 7.23 20.34
N LYS A 201 -10.94 7.93 19.91
CA LYS A 201 -10.39 9.08 20.64
C LYS A 201 -11.45 10.17 20.87
N GLU A 202 -12.18 10.55 19.83
CA GLU A 202 -13.23 11.58 19.92
C GLU A 202 -14.36 11.16 20.88
N ASN A 203 -14.77 9.89 20.83
CA ASN A 203 -15.76 9.33 21.75
C ASN A 203 -15.31 9.36 23.21
N ILE A 204 -14.06 8.97 23.49
CA ILE A 204 -13.50 8.99 24.85
C ILE A 204 -13.47 10.42 25.39
N LEU A 205 -12.97 11.38 24.59
CA LEU A 205 -12.94 12.79 24.98
C LEU A 205 -14.33 13.31 25.32
N LYS A 206 -15.33 12.97 24.51
CA LYS A 206 -16.73 13.35 24.76
C LYS A 206 -17.25 12.83 26.09
N ILE A 207 -17.05 11.55 26.39
CA ILE A 207 -17.53 10.93 27.64
C ILE A 207 -16.87 11.57 28.86
N VAL A 208 -15.56 11.85 28.79
CA VAL A 208 -14.83 12.49 29.90
C VAL A 208 -15.31 13.92 30.11
N ALA A 209 -15.45 14.70 29.04
CA ALA A 209 -15.94 16.07 29.09
C ALA A 209 -17.36 16.13 29.70
N GLU A 210 -18.30 15.33 29.20
CA GLU A 210 -19.68 15.30 29.72
C GLU A 210 -19.76 14.98 31.22
N LYS A 211 -18.88 14.08 31.72
CA LYS A 211 -18.83 13.76 33.15
C LYS A 211 -18.28 14.91 33.99
N LEU A 212 -17.28 15.62 33.49
CA LEU A 212 -16.70 16.80 34.15
C LEU A 212 -17.70 17.95 34.17
N ASP A 213 -18.32 18.24 33.04
CA ASP A 213 -19.33 19.30 32.88
C ASP A 213 -20.49 19.08 33.86
N ARG A 214 -21.04 17.86 33.92
CA ARG A 214 -22.12 17.53 34.85
C ARG A 214 -21.73 17.69 36.32
N LYS A 215 -20.46 17.44 36.67
CA LYS A 215 -19.98 17.64 38.06
C LYS A 215 -19.79 19.12 38.37
N ALA A 216 -19.29 19.90 37.40
CA ALA A 216 -19.16 21.35 37.52
C ALA A 216 -20.53 22.02 37.67
N GLU A 217 -21.53 21.64 36.86
CA GLU A 217 -22.90 22.14 36.97
C GLU A 217 -23.48 21.93 38.37
N LYS A 218 -23.34 20.72 38.93
CA LYS A 218 -23.81 20.44 40.30
C LYS A 218 -23.13 21.29 41.37
N MET A 219 -21.82 21.51 41.25
CA MET A 219 -21.10 22.36 42.21
C MET A 219 -21.56 23.82 42.10
N ASN A 220 -21.86 24.30 40.89
CA ASN A 220 -22.43 25.63 40.69
C ASN A 220 -23.84 25.73 41.29
N GLU A 221 -24.70 24.72 41.08
CA GLU A 221 -26.04 24.67 41.70
C GLU A 221 -25.96 24.70 43.23
N GLU A 222 -24.99 24.01 43.84
CA GLU A 222 -24.75 24.04 45.28
C GLU A 222 -24.34 25.45 45.76
N VAL A 223 -23.45 26.13 45.02
CA VAL A 223 -23.05 27.52 45.31
C VAL A 223 -24.23 28.47 45.21
N ASP A 224 -25.01 28.40 44.13
CA ASP A 224 -26.17 29.27 43.91
C ASP A 224 -27.23 29.06 44.99
N LYS A 225 -27.44 27.82 45.42
CA LYS A 225 -28.37 27.50 46.51
C LYS A 225 -27.93 28.12 47.83
N VAL A 226 -26.67 27.90 48.23
CA VAL A 226 -26.12 28.47 49.47
C VAL A 226 -26.18 29.99 49.42
N TYR A 227 -25.74 30.58 48.30
CA TYR A 227 -25.85 32.02 48.08
C TYR A 227 -27.29 32.53 48.23
N GLY A 228 -28.27 31.85 47.63
CA GLY A 228 -29.68 32.22 47.71
C GLY A 228 -30.21 32.21 49.16
N GLU A 229 -29.84 31.21 49.95
CA GLU A 229 -30.21 31.10 51.36
C GLU A 229 -29.60 32.23 52.20
N LEU A 230 -28.29 32.47 52.09
CA LEU A 230 -27.61 33.56 52.79
C LEU A 230 -28.14 34.93 52.38
N HIS A 231 -28.35 35.14 51.08
CA HIS A 231 -28.85 36.41 50.55
C HIS A 231 -30.27 36.71 51.01
N SER A 232 -31.16 35.70 51.04
CA SER A 232 -32.53 35.85 51.52
C SER A 232 -32.57 36.30 52.98
N GLU A 233 -31.75 35.70 53.84
CA GLU A 233 -31.72 36.04 55.27
C GLU A 233 -31.17 37.45 55.50
N LEU A 234 -30.07 37.80 54.84
CA LEU A 234 -29.51 39.16 54.88
C LEU A 234 -30.47 40.20 54.31
N SER A 235 -31.19 39.90 53.22
CA SER A 235 -32.19 40.80 52.63
C SER A 235 -33.35 41.06 53.58
N LYS A 236 -33.84 40.03 54.27
CA LYS A 236 -34.90 40.16 55.26
C LYS A 236 -34.46 41.06 56.43
N GLN A 237 -33.26 40.82 56.96
CA GLN A 237 -32.70 41.67 58.02
C GLN A 237 -32.53 43.12 57.55
N HIS A 238 -32.04 43.31 56.33
CA HIS A 238 -31.88 44.63 55.74
C HIS A 238 -33.22 45.38 55.67
N ASP A 239 -34.29 44.74 55.19
CA ASP A 239 -35.60 45.36 55.05
C ASP A 239 -36.24 45.69 56.40
N GLU A 240 -36.09 44.81 57.40
CA GLU A 240 -36.51 45.05 58.78
C GLU A 240 -35.79 46.26 59.40
N MET A 241 -34.46 46.30 59.28
CA MET A 241 -33.64 47.40 59.79
C MET A 241 -33.95 48.72 59.07
N LYS A 242 -34.11 48.69 57.75
CA LYS A 242 -34.47 49.87 56.95
C LYS A 242 -35.84 50.42 57.36
N GLY A 243 -36.83 49.55 57.53
CA GLY A 243 -38.16 49.94 58.00
C GLY A 243 -38.12 50.55 59.41
N TYR A 244 -37.28 50.04 60.30
CA TYR A 244 -37.06 50.64 61.62
C TYR A 244 -36.40 52.03 61.51
N LEU A 245 -35.34 52.17 60.70
CA LEU A 245 -34.66 53.43 60.48
C LEU A 245 -35.60 54.52 59.92
N ASP A 246 -36.46 54.17 58.96
CA ASP A 246 -37.45 55.10 58.41
C ASP A 246 -38.41 55.62 59.50
N LYS A 247 -38.86 54.74 60.40
CA LYS A 247 -39.70 55.14 61.55
C LYS A 247 -38.98 56.06 62.53
N VAL A 248 -37.70 55.78 62.83
CA VAL A 248 -36.87 56.61 63.71
C VAL A 248 -36.66 57.98 63.07
N GLN A 249 -36.32 58.03 61.78
CA GLN A 249 -36.09 59.26 61.03
C GLN A 249 -37.35 60.12 60.94
N ALA A 250 -38.51 59.54 60.70
CA ALA A 250 -39.78 60.25 60.72
C ALA A 250 -40.08 60.83 62.13
N SER A 251 -39.77 60.08 63.18
CA SER A 251 -40.08 60.47 64.56
C SER A 251 -39.14 61.54 65.14
N VAL A 252 -37.90 61.61 64.66
CA VAL A 252 -36.93 62.62 65.13
C VAL A 252 -37.19 64.03 64.57
N SER A 253 -37.96 64.14 63.48
CA SER A 253 -38.21 65.40 62.77
C SER A 253 -38.93 66.45 63.63
N LEU A 254 -39.98 66.04 64.35
CA LEU A 254 -40.79 66.92 65.18
C LEU A 254 -39.99 67.50 66.38
N PRO A 255 -39.32 66.68 67.23
CA PRO A 255 -38.47 67.21 68.29
C PRO A 255 -37.40 68.17 67.79
N ARG A 256 -36.74 67.85 66.66
CA ARG A 256 -35.72 68.73 66.07
C ARG A 256 -36.29 70.07 65.58
N ASN A 257 -37.49 70.09 65.01
CA ASN A 257 -38.12 71.33 64.58
C ASN A 257 -38.59 72.18 65.76
N LEU A 258 -39.17 71.56 66.79
CA LEU A 258 -39.56 72.24 68.03
C LEU A 258 -38.35 72.89 68.71
N LEU A 259 -37.22 72.18 68.83
CA LEU A 259 -35.98 72.76 69.39
C LEU A 259 -35.43 73.95 68.59
N LYS A 260 -35.66 74.01 67.28
CA LYS A 260 -35.14 75.09 66.41
C LYS A 260 -36.03 76.32 66.37
N ARG A 261 -37.36 76.14 66.48
CA ARG A 261 -38.34 77.19 66.13
C ARG A 261 -39.56 77.26 67.05
N GLY A 262 -39.78 76.29 67.92
CA GLY A 262 -40.99 76.19 68.75
C GLY A 262 -40.92 77.05 70.00
N SER A 263 -42.09 77.49 70.49
CA SER A 263 -42.23 78.14 71.79
C SER A 263 -42.21 77.12 72.95
N ILE A 264 -42.01 77.59 74.18
CA ILE A 264 -42.01 76.74 75.38
C ILE A 264 -43.36 76.03 75.53
N GLU A 265 -44.47 76.71 75.24
CA GLU A 265 -45.83 76.17 75.31
C GLU A 265 -46.08 75.08 74.24
N GLU A 266 -45.60 75.27 73.01
CA GLU A 266 -45.68 74.27 71.93
C GLU A 266 -44.84 73.02 72.22
N MET A 267 -43.67 73.21 72.84
CA MET A 267 -42.81 72.12 73.30
C MET A 267 -43.50 71.31 74.41
N LEU A 268 -44.01 71.98 75.44
CA LEU A 268 -44.67 71.33 76.58
C LEU A 268 -45.94 70.59 76.17
N SER A 269 -46.73 71.14 75.24
CA SER A 269 -47.94 70.49 74.72
C SER A 269 -47.65 69.26 73.86
N SER A 270 -46.49 69.20 73.19
CA SER A 270 -46.07 68.06 72.36
C SER A 270 -45.28 66.99 73.13
N GLN A 271 -44.79 67.29 74.33
CA GLN A 271 -43.88 66.44 75.11
C GLN A 271 -44.43 65.02 75.32
N LYS A 272 -45.68 64.89 75.76
CA LYS A 272 -46.33 63.58 75.99
C LYS A 272 -46.34 62.72 74.73
N LEU A 273 -46.65 63.31 73.58
CA LEU A 273 -46.69 62.60 72.30
C LEU A 273 -45.29 62.13 71.88
N ILE A 274 -44.26 62.93 72.16
CA ILE A 274 -42.86 62.59 71.87
C ILE A 274 -42.42 61.40 72.73
N ASP A 275 -42.69 61.45 74.03
CA ASP A 275 -42.32 60.38 74.98
C ASP A 275 -42.99 59.05 74.61
N GLU A 276 -44.30 59.08 74.31
CA GLU A 276 -45.04 57.88 73.85
C GLU A 276 -44.46 57.30 72.55
N LYS A 277 -43.95 58.15 71.65
CA LYS A 277 -43.32 57.72 70.39
C LYS A 277 -41.95 57.10 70.63
N ILE A 278 -41.16 57.67 71.54
CA ILE A 278 -39.84 57.15 71.92
C ILE A 278 -40.00 55.77 72.56
N GLU A 279 -40.94 55.62 73.50
CA GLU A 279 -41.20 54.33 74.16
C GLU A 279 -41.63 53.26 73.14
N LYS A 280 -42.54 53.60 72.21
CA LYS A 280 -42.96 52.69 71.13
C LYS A 280 -41.80 52.29 70.21
N LEU A 281 -40.89 53.19 69.89
CA LEU A 281 -39.72 52.88 69.06
C LEU A 281 -38.70 52.02 69.80
N SER A 282 -38.51 52.26 71.11
CA SER A 282 -37.63 51.44 71.94
C SER A 282 -38.12 49.99 72.01
N ASN A 283 -39.43 49.78 72.08
CA ASN A 283 -40.04 48.45 72.11
C ASN A 283 -40.11 47.75 70.73
N GLN A 284 -39.87 48.49 69.63
CA GLN A 284 -39.90 47.97 68.26
C GLN A 284 -38.50 47.80 67.65
N GLN A 285 -37.44 47.99 68.43
CA GLN A 285 -36.07 47.83 67.95
C GLN A 285 -35.82 46.37 67.53
N PRO A 286 -35.28 46.13 66.32
CA PRO A 286 -34.87 44.78 65.91
C PRO A 286 -33.82 44.20 66.87
N GLU A 287 -33.91 42.90 67.16
CA GLU A 287 -33.02 42.22 68.12
C GLU A 287 -31.55 42.18 67.65
N ASN A 288 -31.31 41.98 66.36
CA ASN A 288 -29.96 41.87 65.79
C ASN A 288 -29.57 43.12 65.00
N LEU A 289 -28.64 43.90 65.56
CA LEU A 289 -28.09 45.12 64.94
C LEU A 289 -26.83 44.87 64.09
N VAL A 290 -26.32 43.64 64.09
CA VAL A 290 -25.17 43.19 63.29
C VAL A 290 -25.67 42.19 62.25
N ALA A 291 -25.00 42.10 61.11
CA ALA A 291 -25.34 41.13 60.06
C ALA A 291 -25.49 39.71 60.63
N VAL A 292 -26.61 39.06 60.33
CA VAL A 292 -26.93 37.72 60.83
C VAL A 292 -26.08 36.61 60.19
N ASN A 293 -25.36 36.91 59.11
CA ASN A 293 -24.42 36.00 58.47
C ASN A 293 -23.26 36.79 57.83
N ASP A 294 -22.02 36.39 58.11
CA ASP A 294 -20.77 36.92 57.52
C ASP A 294 -19.93 35.84 56.81
N ASP A 295 -20.50 34.65 56.58
CA ASP A 295 -19.81 33.50 56.01
C ASP A 295 -19.38 33.76 54.55
N SER A 296 -18.19 33.28 54.23
CA SER A 296 -17.65 33.33 52.86
C SER A 296 -17.88 32.01 52.12
N ILE A 297 -18.40 32.07 50.89
CA ILE A 297 -18.45 30.91 49.99
C ILE A 297 -17.08 30.74 49.33
N GLN A 298 -16.46 29.56 49.47
CA GLN A 298 -15.14 29.27 48.90
C GLN A 298 -15.14 27.95 48.13
N TYR A 299 -14.49 27.94 46.96
CA TYR A 299 -14.20 26.73 46.19
C TYR A 299 -12.81 26.20 46.55
N VAL A 300 -12.71 24.92 46.89
CA VAL A 300 -11.43 24.23 47.16
C VAL A 300 -11.22 23.14 46.11
N PRO A 301 -10.26 23.29 45.19
CA PRO A 301 -9.98 22.28 44.19
C PRO A 301 -9.21 21.09 44.80
N ASP A 302 -9.54 19.89 44.34
CA ASP A 302 -8.73 18.69 44.62
C ASP A 302 -7.42 18.70 43.81
N ASP A 303 -6.41 17.96 44.30
CA ASP A 303 -5.14 17.79 43.59
C ASP A 303 -5.32 16.94 42.31
N ILE A 304 -4.97 17.56 41.18
CA ILE A 304 -5.07 16.96 39.84
C ILE A 304 -3.90 16.00 39.57
N GLY A 305 -2.81 16.09 40.34
CA GLY A 305 -1.60 15.27 40.14
C GLY A 305 -1.83 13.76 40.29
N ASN A 306 -2.89 13.34 40.98
CA ASN A 306 -3.20 11.93 41.25
C ASN A 306 -4.20 11.29 40.26
N ILE A 307 -4.61 11.99 39.21
CA ILE A 307 -5.51 11.40 38.20
C ILE A 307 -4.75 10.32 37.42
N ASN A 308 -5.21 9.07 37.51
CA ASN A 308 -4.69 7.98 36.70
C ASN A 308 -5.22 8.08 35.26
N VAL A 309 -4.56 8.89 34.44
CA VAL A 309 -4.91 9.09 33.03
C VAL A 309 -4.65 7.84 32.20
N ASP A 310 -3.72 6.98 32.61
CA ASP A 310 -3.34 5.78 31.88
C ASP A 310 -4.51 4.81 31.72
N GLU A 311 -5.37 4.68 32.74
CA GLU A 311 -6.57 3.83 32.66
C GLU A 311 -7.54 4.29 31.54
N ILE A 312 -7.64 5.59 31.30
CA ILE A 312 -8.48 6.16 30.24
C ILE A 312 -7.81 5.97 28.87
N VAL A 313 -6.49 6.18 28.80
CA VAL A 313 -5.70 6.00 27.58
C VAL A 313 -5.75 4.54 27.11
N ASP A 314 -5.72 3.58 28.02
CA ASP A 314 -5.83 2.15 27.71
C ASP A 314 -7.16 1.79 27.02
N LYS A 315 -8.23 2.57 27.22
CA LYS A 315 -9.51 2.38 26.52
C LYS A 315 -9.48 2.82 25.05
N LEU A 316 -8.40 3.45 24.59
CA LEU A 316 -8.17 3.72 23.17
C LEU A 316 -8.01 2.43 22.36
N GLY A 317 -7.59 1.34 23.02
CA GLY A 317 -7.44 0.01 22.43
C GLY A 317 -6.09 -0.23 21.77
N HIS A 318 -6.02 -1.30 20.97
CA HIS A 318 -4.78 -1.75 20.33
C HIS A 318 -5.03 -2.12 18.86
N VAL A 319 -3.98 -2.00 18.05
CA VAL A 319 -4.02 -2.43 16.65
C VAL A 319 -3.64 -3.90 16.56
N GLU A 320 -4.56 -4.74 16.11
CA GLU A 320 -4.27 -6.13 15.77
C GLU A 320 -3.95 -6.27 14.29
N GLY A 321 -2.82 -6.93 14.01
CA GLY A 321 -2.44 -7.34 12.66
C GLY A 321 -1.40 -8.44 12.74
N SER A 322 -1.46 -9.41 11.83
CA SER A 322 -0.50 -10.52 11.73
C SER A 322 0.96 -10.04 11.65
N VAL A 323 1.16 -8.79 11.22
CA VAL A 323 2.45 -8.09 11.18
C VAL A 323 3.05 -7.85 12.57
N SER A 324 2.28 -7.73 13.66
CA SER A 324 2.81 -7.52 15.01
C SER A 324 3.66 -8.71 15.49
N ALA A 325 3.16 -9.94 15.29
CA ALA A 325 3.91 -11.16 15.54
C ALA A 325 5.14 -11.28 14.61
N MET A 326 5.00 -10.91 13.34
CA MET A 326 6.11 -10.93 12.37
C MET A 326 7.18 -9.89 12.68
N CYS A 327 6.82 -8.67 13.09
CA CYS A 327 7.73 -7.57 13.40
C CYS A 327 8.59 -7.88 14.63
N ASN A 328 8.03 -8.53 15.65
CA ASN A 328 8.79 -8.96 16.82
C ASN A 328 9.85 -10.01 16.43
N LEU A 329 9.51 -10.99 15.59
CA LEU A 329 10.48 -11.98 15.12
C LEU A 329 11.54 -11.37 14.19
N LYS A 330 11.13 -10.49 13.26
CA LYS A 330 12.03 -9.80 12.31
C LYS A 330 13.04 -8.89 13.01
N LYS A 331 12.62 -8.16 14.05
CA LYS A 331 13.49 -7.25 14.81
C LYS A 331 14.39 -7.99 15.80
N SER A 332 13.94 -9.13 16.33
CA SER A 332 14.66 -9.82 17.41
C SER A 332 15.68 -10.85 16.92
N SER A 333 15.50 -11.45 15.73
CA SER A 333 16.40 -12.49 15.21
C SER A 333 17.43 -11.94 14.22
N SER A 334 18.71 -11.98 14.62
CA SER A 334 19.85 -11.71 13.74
C SER A 334 20.11 -12.81 12.70
N ILE A 335 19.55 -14.01 12.91
CA ILE A 335 19.69 -15.15 12.00
C ILE A 335 18.72 -15.00 10.83
N LEU A 336 17.46 -14.65 11.10
CA LEU A 336 16.42 -14.53 10.08
C LEU A 336 16.49 -13.21 9.29
N LYS A 337 17.25 -12.21 9.78
CA LYS A 337 17.53 -10.92 9.11
C LYS A 337 16.31 -10.19 8.52
N GLY A 338 15.12 -10.42 9.08
CA GLY A 338 13.89 -9.82 8.58
C GLY A 338 13.29 -10.46 7.31
N GLU A 339 13.86 -11.57 6.82
CA GLU A 339 13.39 -12.27 5.61
C GLU A 339 11.98 -12.83 5.80
N ILE A 340 11.06 -12.37 4.95
CA ILE A 340 9.63 -12.72 5.04
C ILE A 340 9.40 -14.21 4.79
N ALA A 341 10.23 -14.85 3.94
CA ALA A 341 10.10 -16.25 3.58
C ALA A 341 10.26 -17.18 4.80
N PHE A 342 11.33 -17.00 5.59
CA PHE A 342 11.55 -17.82 6.78
C PHE A 342 10.49 -17.61 7.86
N VAL A 343 10.02 -16.37 8.04
CA VAL A 343 8.94 -16.07 9.00
C VAL A 343 7.64 -16.75 8.59
N LYS A 344 7.27 -16.69 7.30
CA LYS A 344 6.10 -17.40 6.77
C LYS A 344 6.23 -18.92 6.91
N GLN A 345 7.43 -19.46 6.73
CA GLN A 345 7.70 -20.89 6.88
C GLN A 345 7.52 -21.36 8.33
N LEU A 346 8.05 -20.61 9.31
CA LEU A 346 7.82 -20.89 10.73
C LEU A 346 6.34 -20.80 11.11
N GLN A 347 5.61 -19.81 10.59
CA GLN A 347 4.16 -19.70 10.81
C GLN A 347 3.37 -20.86 10.19
N LYS A 348 3.78 -21.35 9.02
CA LYS A 348 3.19 -22.55 8.41
C LYS A 348 3.38 -23.79 9.29
N TRP A 349 4.53 -23.92 9.94
CA TRP A 349 4.83 -25.06 10.81
C TRP A 349 4.17 -24.98 12.19
N LEU A 350 4.05 -23.78 12.76
CA LEU A 350 3.68 -23.59 14.17
C LEU A 350 2.31 -22.91 14.38
N GLY A 351 1.72 -22.33 13.33
CA GLY A 351 0.42 -21.68 13.33
C GLY A 351 0.48 -20.14 13.24
N GLU A 352 -0.62 -19.53 12.78
CA GLU A 352 -0.69 -18.08 12.51
C GLU A 352 -0.75 -17.20 13.77
N LYS A 353 -1.02 -17.78 14.95
CA LYS A 353 -1.25 -17.05 16.21
C LYS A 353 -0.05 -17.05 17.18
N CYS A 354 1.15 -17.41 16.73
CA CYS A 354 2.34 -17.43 17.60
C CYS A 354 2.82 -16.00 17.91
N LYS A 355 2.79 -15.60 19.19
CA LYS A 355 3.48 -14.39 19.67
C LYS A 355 4.94 -14.72 19.98
N TRP A 356 5.86 -14.16 19.20
CA TRP A 356 7.29 -14.43 19.34
C TRP A 356 7.92 -13.51 20.38
N ASN A 357 8.62 -14.09 21.35
CA ASN A 357 9.44 -13.37 22.32
C ASN A 357 10.86 -13.96 22.31
N LEU A 358 11.89 -13.11 22.18
CA LEU A 358 13.27 -13.56 22.21
C LEU A 358 13.71 -13.77 23.66
N CYS A 359 13.81 -15.02 24.09
CA CYS A 359 14.31 -15.36 25.42
C CYS A 359 15.85 -15.32 25.49
N TYR A 360 16.57 -15.83 24.48
CA TYR A 360 18.03 -15.97 24.49
C TYR A 360 18.66 -15.74 23.10
N ARG A 361 19.84 -15.13 23.08
CA ARG A 361 20.70 -15.01 21.89
C ARG A 361 22.16 -15.20 22.28
N ALA A 362 22.79 -16.25 21.76
CA ALA A 362 24.16 -16.61 22.15
C ALA A 362 25.20 -15.47 21.96
N SER A 363 25.06 -14.68 20.89
CA SER A 363 25.94 -13.52 20.63
C SER A 363 25.74 -12.33 21.59
N ARG A 364 24.65 -12.30 22.36
CA ARG A 364 24.34 -11.28 23.38
C ARG A 364 24.54 -11.81 24.80
N ASP A 365 24.06 -13.03 25.04
CA ASP A 365 23.87 -13.56 26.40
C ASP A 365 24.97 -14.55 26.82
N GLY A 366 25.86 -14.94 25.88
CA GLY A 366 26.92 -15.92 26.12
C GLY A 366 26.64 -17.24 25.40
N TRP A 367 27.65 -18.10 25.26
CA TRP A 367 27.57 -19.37 24.51
C TRP A 367 27.50 -20.61 25.40
N ARG A 368 27.53 -20.47 26.73
CA ARG A 368 27.55 -21.62 27.65
C ARG A 368 26.13 -22.16 27.85
N ALA A 369 26.01 -23.45 28.14
CA ALA A 369 24.72 -24.05 28.48
C ALA A 369 24.03 -23.33 29.64
N ASN A 370 24.79 -22.91 30.66
CA ASN A 370 24.28 -22.15 31.78
C ASN A 370 23.69 -20.78 31.38
N ASP A 371 24.24 -20.13 30.35
CA ASP A 371 23.72 -18.85 29.84
C ASP A 371 22.35 -19.06 29.16
N PHE A 372 22.20 -20.15 28.42
CA PHE A 372 20.93 -20.57 27.83
C PHE A 372 19.88 -20.88 28.90
N HIS A 373 20.19 -21.77 29.85
CA HIS A 373 19.25 -22.21 30.89
C HIS A 373 18.78 -21.04 31.76
N LYS A 374 19.65 -20.09 32.09
CA LYS A 374 19.28 -18.86 32.82
C LYS A 374 18.16 -18.05 32.15
N HIS A 375 18.03 -18.14 30.83
CA HIS A 375 17.08 -17.33 30.06
C HIS A 375 15.89 -18.14 29.51
N CYS A 376 16.07 -19.44 29.26
CA CYS A 376 15.10 -20.28 28.56
C CYS A 376 14.32 -21.25 29.45
N ASP A 377 14.79 -21.52 30.68
CA ASP A 377 14.09 -22.42 31.59
C ASP A 377 12.71 -21.86 31.97
N ASN A 378 11.71 -22.74 32.01
CA ASN A 378 10.32 -22.42 32.37
C ASN A 378 9.65 -21.33 31.51
N LYS A 379 10.06 -21.14 30.25
CA LYS A 379 9.48 -20.13 29.32
C LYS A 379 8.38 -20.66 28.40
N GLY A 380 8.00 -21.93 28.53
CA GLY A 380 7.01 -22.60 27.68
C GLY A 380 7.61 -23.17 26.39
N PRO A 381 6.76 -23.39 25.36
CA PRO A 381 7.21 -23.84 24.04
C PRO A 381 8.26 -22.90 23.43
N THR A 382 9.33 -23.46 22.88
CA THR A 382 10.44 -22.67 22.32
C THR A 382 10.87 -23.18 20.95
N VAL A 383 11.32 -22.25 20.12
CA VAL A 383 11.99 -22.53 18.84
C VAL A 383 13.43 -22.09 18.96
N VAL A 384 14.36 -23.01 18.70
CA VAL A 384 15.79 -22.75 18.65
C VAL A 384 16.19 -22.58 17.19
N LEU A 385 16.92 -21.52 16.87
CA LEU A 385 17.48 -21.26 15.55
C LEU A 385 18.99 -21.13 15.65
N VAL A 386 19.70 -21.88 14.82
CA VAL A 386 21.16 -21.89 14.72
C VAL A 386 21.53 -21.59 13.28
N LYS A 387 22.49 -20.68 13.09
CA LYS A 387 23.10 -20.41 11.80
C LYS A 387 24.55 -20.84 11.83
N ALA A 388 24.92 -21.73 10.92
CA ALA A 388 26.30 -22.11 10.66
C ALA A 388 26.56 -21.96 9.16
N ASN A 389 27.49 -21.07 8.79
CA ASN A 389 27.75 -20.68 7.39
C ASN A 389 26.45 -20.23 6.69
N ASP A 390 26.12 -20.83 5.55
CA ASP A 390 24.92 -20.54 4.75
C ASP A 390 23.70 -21.39 5.14
N CYS A 391 23.83 -22.23 6.17
CA CYS A 391 22.74 -23.10 6.63
C CYS A 391 22.07 -22.54 7.89
N ILE A 392 20.74 -22.53 7.89
CA ILE A 392 19.92 -22.24 9.06
C ILE A 392 19.18 -23.53 9.42
N PHE A 393 19.32 -23.97 10.66
CA PHE A 393 18.66 -25.15 11.20
C PHE A 393 18.27 -24.90 12.66
N GLY A 394 17.57 -25.85 13.27
CA GLY A 394 17.02 -25.62 14.59
C GLY A 394 16.06 -26.72 15.02
N GLY A 395 15.32 -26.44 16.08
CA GLY A 395 14.33 -27.35 16.63
C GLY A 395 13.22 -26.59 17.33
N TYR A 396 12.10 -27.28 17.53
CA TYR A 396 10.97 -26.81 18.32
C TYR A 396 10.73 -27.82 19.46
N THR A 397 10.41 -27.31 20.64
CA THR A 397 9.90 -28.10 21.76
C THR A 397 8.64 -27.45 22.30
N ASP A 398 7.63 -28.26 22.59
CA ASP A 398 6.41 -27.83 23.29
C ASP A 398 6.54 -27.96 24.82
N GLN A 399 7.63 -28.57 25.30
CA GLN A 399 7.95 -28.73 26.71
C GLN A 399 8.87 -27.61 27.22
N ASN A 400 8.81 -27.35 28.53
CA ASN A 400 9.75 -26.45 29.20
C ASN A 400 11.17 -27.00 29.19
N TRP A 401 12.15 -26.11 29.10
CA TRP A 401 13.52 -26.41 29.50
C TRP A 401 13.63 -26.42 31.03
N ASP A 402 14.42 -27.35 31.55
CA ASP A 402 14.72 -27.49 32.97
C ASP A 402 16.20 -27.89 33.13
N SER A 403 16.97 -27.09 33.87
CA SER A 403 18.34 -27.40 34.27
C SER A 403 18.41 -28.20 35.58
N GLY A 404 17.27 -28.57 36.17
CA GLY A 404 17.13 -29.40 37.36
C GLY A 404 17.21 -30.90 37.10
N MET A 405 18.32 -31.38 36.54
CA MET A 405 18.80 -32.77 36.69
C MET A 405 20.30 -32.82 36.86
#